data_AF-A0AAV9ZU56-F1
#
_entry.id   AF-A0AAV9ZU56-F1
#
_cell.length_a   1.000
_cell.length_b   1.000
_cell.length_c   1.000
_cell.angle_alpha   90.00
_cell.angle_beta   90.00
_cell.angle_gamma   90.00
#
_symmetry.space_group_name_H-M   'P 1'
#
loop_
_entity.id
_entity.type
_entity.pdbx_description
1 polymer ?
#
loop_
_entity_poly.entity_id
_entity_poly.type
_entity_poly.pdbx_seq_one_letter_code
_entity_poly.pdbx_strand_id
1 'polypeptide(L)'
;MLLRQTSNWIWFPLIQYSLDQFCNEQNNHRIRKQKEKVLPSGGSPNQFYANPEKYGGKDSLIKVPAEEIDELLDEARDAAYEHMKFVDDDFDILAHDAYDALGKPDITL
;
A
#
# COMPACT_ATOMS: atom_id res chain seq x y z
N MET A 1 -14.00 3.60 -25.74
CA MET A 1 -12.61 3.30 -25.36
C MET A 1 -12.09 4.36 -24.38
N LEU A 2 -12.07 5.64 -24.77
CA LEU A 2 -11.63 6.77 -23.92
C LEU A 2 -12.33 6.87 -22.54
N LEU A 3 -13.66 6.78 -22.47
CA LEU A 3 -14.40 6.89 -21.19
C LEU A 3 -13.92 5.86 -20.15
N ARG A 4 -13.66 4.61 -20.58
CA ARG A 4 -13.16 3.55 -19.71
C ARG A 4 -11.77 3.90 -19.18
N GLN A 5 -10.90 4.41 -20.04
CA GLN A 5 -9.54 4.80 -19.65
C GLN A 5 -9.56 5.98 -18.68
N THR A 6 -10.35 7.02 -18.94
CA THR A 6 -10.52 8.15 -18.02
C THR A 6 -11.03 7.69 -16.66
N SER A 7 -12.04 6.82 -16.62
CA SER A 7 -12.57 6.27 -15.37
C SER A 7 -11.52 5.45 -14.63
N ASN A 8 -10.77 4.59 -15.31
CA ASN A 8 -9.68 3.82 -14.70
C ASN A 8 -8.60 4.72 -14.12
N TRP A 9 -8.14 5.73 -14.88
CA TRP A 9 -7.08 6.65 -14.49
C TRP A 9 -7.42 7.44 -13.23
N ILE A 10 -8.68 7.81 -13.04
CA ILE A 10 -9.14 8.51 -11.83
C ILE A 10 -9.42 7.52 -10.68
N TRP A 11 -10.09 6.41 -10.97
CA TRP A 11 -10.64 5.52 -9.94
C TRP A 11 -9.58 4.68 -9.25
N PHE A 12 -8.61 4.13 -9.99
CA PHE A 12 -7.59 3.25 -9.38
C PHE A 12 -6.70 3.98 -8.36
N PRO A 13 -6.15 5.17 -8.65
CA PRO A 13 -5.40 5.93 -7.64
C PRO A 13 -6.24 6.31 -6.42
N LEU A 14 -7.52 6.66 -6.62
CA LEU A 14 -8.44 6.99 -5.52
C LEU A 14 -8.70 5.80 -4.59
N ILE A 15 -8.93 4.62 -5.17
CA ILE A 15 -9.11 3.39 -4.39
C ILE A 15 -7.81 3.00 -3.70
N GLN A 16 -6.67 3.08 -4.37
CA GLN A 16 -5.37 2.80 -3.76
C GLN A 16 -5.12 3.71 -2.56
N TYR A 17 -5.37 5.02 -2.70
CA TYR A 17 -5.26 5.97 -1.59
C TYR A 17 -6.15 5.57 -0.40
N SER A 18 -7.39 5.17 -0.67
CA SER A 18 -8.33 4.74 0.38
C SER A 18 -7.88 3.45 1.07
N LEU A 19 -7.34 2.50 0.30
CA LEU A 19 -6.77 1.25 0.82
C LEU A 19 -5.53 1.51 1.67
N ASP A 20 -4.67 2.43 1.26
CA ASP A 20 -3.47 2.80 2.01
C ASP A 20 -3.83 3.45 3.34
N GLN A 21 -4.82 4.34 3.36
CA GLN A 21 -5.36 4.93 4.59
C GLN A 21 -5.93 3.85 5.50
N PHE A 22 -6.76 2.95 4.97
CA PHE A 22 -7.32 1.85 5.72
C PHE A 22 -6.23 0.94 6.32
N CYS A 23 -5.24 0.53 5.53
CA CYS A 23 -4.11 -0.27 6.01
C CYS A 23 -3.34 0.47 7.11
N ASN A 24 -3.08 1.77 6.95
CA ASN A 24 -2.40 2.56 7.97
C ASN A 24 -3.19 2.60 9.28
N GLU A 25 -4.50 2.89 9.22
CA GLU A 25 -5.37 2.89 10.39
C GLU A 25 -5.42 1.51 11.05
N GLN A 26 -5.68 0.45 10.29
CA GLN A 26 -5.77 -0.91 10.82
C GLN A 26 -4.44 -1.41 11.37
N ASN A 27 -3.30 -1.04 10.79
CA ASN A 27 -2.01 -1.51 11.29
C ASN A 27 -1.53 -0.71 12.52
N ASN A 28 -2.00 0.53 12.68
CA ASN A 28 -1.60 1.41 13.78
C ASN A 28 -2.65 1.59 14.89
N HIS A 29 -3.89 1.14 14.71
CA HIS A 29 -4.91 1.26 15.75
C HIS A 29 -4.50 0.52 17.03
N ARG A 30 -4.73 1.15 18.17
CA ARG A 30 -4.38 0.58 19.47
C ARG A 30 -5.47 -0.37 19.95
N ILE A 31 -5.11 -1.64 20.12
CA ILE A 31 -5.98 -2.64 20.70
C ILE A 31 -5.93 -2.54 22.23
N ARG A 32 -7.10 -2.43 22.86
CA ARG A 32 -7.23 -2.41 24.33
C ARG A 32 -6.60 -3.65 24.94
N LYS A 33 -5.85 -3.48 26.04
CA LYS A 33 -5.26 -4.59 26.80
C LYS A 33 -6.35 -5.48 27.40
N GLN A 34 -6.25 -6.79 27.21
CA GLN A 34 -7.17 -7.80 27.72
C GLN A 34 -6.37 -8.90 28.41
N LYS A 35 -6.59 -9.12 29.71
CA LYS A 35 -5.76 -10.02 30.53
C LYS A 35 -5.91 -11.50 30.16
N GLU A 36 -7.14 -11.93 29.86
CA GLU A 36 -7.46 -13.34 29.56
C GLU A 36 -7.23 -13.71 28.09
N LYS A 37 -6.78 -12.77 27.24
CA LYS A 37 -6.61 -13.00 25.80
C LYS A 37 -5.23 -13.60 25.54
N VAL A 38 -5.20 -14.77 24.89
CA VAL A 38 -3.96 -15.46 24.50
C VAL A 38 -3.19 -14.67 23.44
N LEU A 39 -3.90 -14.05 22.50
CA LEU A 39 -3.28 -13.24 21.45
C LEU A 39 -2.85 -11.85 21.97
N PRO A 40 -1.82 -11.23 21.35
CA PRO A 40 -1.33 -9.91 21.74
C PRO A 40 -2.43 -8.86 21.89
N SER A 41 -2.33 -8.06 22.96
CA SER A 41 -3.23 -6.94 23.23
C SER A 41 -2.48 -5.83 23.98
N GLY A 42 -3.04 -4.61 23.98
CA GLY A 42 -2.43 -3.46 24.66
C GLY A 42 -1.45 -2.64 23.81
N GLY A 43 -1.36 -2.92 22.51
CA GLY A 43 -0.58 -2.19 21.51
C GLY A 43 -1.28 -2.22 20.14
N SER A 44 -0.60 -1.79 19.09
CA SER A 44 -1.06 -1.91 17.70
C SER A 44 -0.49 -3.14 16.99
N PRO A 45 -1.11 -3.62 15.89
CA PRO A 45 -0.54 -4.68 15.07
C PRO A 45 0.92 -4.45 14.66
N ASN A 46 1.27 -3.23 14.23
CA ASN A 46 2.66 -2.88 13.90
C ASN A 46 3.60 -3.02 15.09
N GLN A 47 3.16 -2.67 16.31
CA GLN A 47 3.97 -2.87 17.52
C GLN A 47 4.17 -4.34 17.85
N PHE A 48 3.13 -5.17 17.66
CA PHE A 48 3.23 -6.61 17.88
C PHE A 48 4.19 -7.25 16.88
N TYR A 49 4.15 -6.80 15.62
CA TYR A 49 5.04 -7.28 14.56
C TYR A 49 6.50 -6.85 14.80
N ALA A 50 6.73 -5.58 15.15
CA ALA A 50 8.08 -5.03 15.30
C ALA A 50 8.77 -5.39 16.62
N ASN A 51 8.00 -5.69 17.68
CA ASN A 51 8.53 -5.98 19.01
C ASN A 51 7.76 -7.14 19.69
N PRO A 52 7.71 -8.33 19.09
CA PRO A 52 6.85 -9.42 19.56
C PRO A 52 7.13 -9.82 21.01
N GLU A 53 8.37 -9.75 21.47
CA GLU A 53 8.80 -10.10 22.83
C GLU A 53 8.12 -9.24 23.90
N LYS A 54 7.84 -7.96 23.61
CA LYS A 54 7.15 -7.05 24.54
C LYS A 54 5.69 -7.47 24.80
N TYR A 55 5.14 -8.32 23.94
CA TYR A 55 3.76 -8.78 24.00
C TYR A 55 3.64 -10.30 24.16
N GLY A 56 4.71 -10.96 24.64
CA GLY A 56 4.74 -12.40 24.91
C GLY A 56 4.91 -13.28 23.66
N GLY A 57 5.23 -12.67 22.52
CA GLY A 57 5.64 -13.37 21.30
C GLY A 57 7.16 -13.57 21.22
N LYS A 58 7.62 -13.99 20.04
CA LYS A 58 9.04 -14.12 19.68
C LYS A 58 9.25 -13.69 18.23
N ASP A 59 10.37 -13.05 17.92
CA ASP A 59 10.77 -12.79 16.54
C ASP A 59 10.98 -14.12 15.81
N SER A 60 10.15 -14.35 14.79
CA SER A 60 10.21 -15.54 13.92
C SER A 60 10.43 -15.14 12.46
N LEU A 61 10.88 -13.91 12.21
CA LEU A 61 11.18 -13.44 10.86
C LEU A 61 12.43 -14.13 10.32
N ILE A 62 12.34 -14.55 9.06
CA ILE A 62 13.51 -15.00 8.30
C ILE A 62 14.27 -13.74 7.89
N LYS A 63 15.55 -13.64 8.28
CA LYS A 63 16.41 -12.54 7.86
C LYS A 63 16.83 -12.78 6.42
N VAL A 64 16.27 -11.99 5.51
CA VAL A 64 16.65 -11.97 4.10
C VAL A 64 17.58 -10.77 3.88
N PRO A 65 18.74 -10.92 3.23
CA PRO A 65 19.61 -9.80 2.88
C PRO A 65 18.85 -8.76 2.04
N ALA A 66 19.09 -7.47 2.31
CA ALA A 66 18.42 -6.39 1.59
C ALA A 66 18.73 -6.43 0.08
N GLU A 67 19.97 -6.76 -0.28
CA GLU A 67 20.43 -6.89 -1.67
C GLU A 67 19.58 -7.90 -2.46
N GLU A 68 19.25 -9.06 -1.87
CA GLU A 68 18.39 -10.06 -2.52
C GLU A 68 16.95 -9.57 -2.71
N ILE A 69 16.42 -8.79 -1.75
CA ILE A 69 15.09 -8.20 -1.87
C ILE A 69 15.09 -7.15 -2.97
N ASP A 70 16.11 -6.29 -3.03
CA ASP A 70 16.24 -5.24 -4.04
C ASP A 70 16.34 -5.85 -5.45
N GLU A 71 17.15 -6.89 -5.63
CA GLU A 71 17.25 -7.65 -6.90
C GLU A 71 15.89 -8.23 -7.31
N LEU A 72 15.18 -8.91 -6.40
CA LEU A 72 13.85 -9.46 -6.67
C LEU A 72 12.82 -8.38 -6.99
N LEU A 73 12.90 -7.23 -6.34
CA LEU A 73 12.01 -6.10 -6.61
C LEU A 73 12.28 -5.47 -7.96
N ASP A 74 13.55 -5.35 -8.38
CA ASP A 74 13.90 -4.83 -9.69
C ASP A 74 13.48 -5.80 -10.80
N GLU A 75 13.65 -7.11 -10.63
CA GLU A 75 13.12 -8.12 -11.56
C GLU A 75 11.59 -8.09 -11.63
N ALA A 76 10.93 -8.00 -10.47
CA ALA A 76 9.48 -7.97 -10.38
C ALA A 76 8.90 -6.66 -10.91
N ARG A 77 9.61 -5.53 -10.80
CA ARG A 77 9.15 -4.20 -11.19
C ARG A 77 8.75 -4.19 -12.67
N ASP A 78 9.61 -4.67 -13.56
CA ASP A 78 9.30 -4.63 -15.00
C ASP A 78 8.04 -5.46 -15.35
N ALA A 79 7.86 -6.62 -14.73
CA ALA A 79 6.69 -7.47 -14.97
C ALA A 79 5.42 -6.99 -14.24
N ALA A 80 5.55 -6.51 -13.02
CA ALA A 80 4.43 -6.12 -12.17
C ALA A 80 3.83 -4.79 -12.61
N TYR A 81 4.65 -3.79 -12.95
CA TYR A 81 4.15 -2.49 -13.38
C TYR A 81 3.40 -2.58 -14.71
N GLU A 82 3.85 -3.42 -15.64
CA GLU A 82 3.13 -3.65 -16.90
C GLU A 82 1.72 -4.22 -16.65
N HIS A 83 1.58 -5.14 -15.69
CA HIS A 83 0.27 -5.69 -15.31
C HIS A 83 -0.59 -4.74 -14.45
N MET A 84 0.01 -3.67 -13.91
CA MET A 84 -0.68 -2.62 -13.15
C MET A 84 -0.98 -1.38 -14.01
N LYS A 85 -0.71 -1.42 -15.31
CA LYS A 85 -1.19 -0.40 -16.26
C LYS A 85 -2.68 -0.62 -16.52
N PHE A 86 -3.51 0.28 -15.99
CA PHE A 86 -4.96 0.24 -16.17
C PHE A 86 -5.46 1.07 -17.36
N VAL A 87 -4.54 1.78 -18.01
CA VAL A 87 -4.75 2.61 -19.20
C VAL A 87 -3.57 2.41 -20.16
N ASP A 88 -3.78 2.79 -21.42
CA ASP A 88 -2.73 2.74 -22.43
C ASP A 88 -1.70 3.85 -22.17
N ASP A 89 -0.42 3.62 -22.49
CA ASP A 89 0.68 4.57 -22.21
C ASP A 89 0.44 5.95 -22.86
N ASP A 90 -0.04 5.98 -24.11
CA ASP A 90 -0.38 7.23 -24.81
C ASP A 90 -1.49 8.01 -24.10
N PHE A 91 -2.45 7.30 -23.50
CA PHE A 91 -3.53 7.92 -22.74
C PHE A 91 -3.04 8.47 -21.41
N ASP A 92 -2.17 7.74 -20.72
CA ASP A 92 -1.61 8.17 -19.44
C ASP A 92 -0.86 9.51 -19.57
N ILE A 93 -0.08 9.67 -20.64
CA ILE A 93 0.62 10.93 -20.95
C ILE A 93 -0.40 12.07 -21.13
N LEU A 94 -1.43 11.85 -21.97
CA LEU A 94 -2.46 12.87 -22.23
C LEU A 94 -3.26 13.23 -20.96
N ALA A 95 -3.55 12.24 -20.11
CA ALA A 95 -4.28 12.44 -18.86
C ALA A 95 -3.45 13.24 -17.86
N HIS A 96 -2.15 12.95 -17.74
CA HIS A 96 -1.22 13.73 -16.92
C HIS A 96 -1.11 15.18 -17.41
N ASP A 97 -0.94 15.41 -18.71
CA ASP A 97 -0.87 16.77 -19.27
C ASP A 97 -2.15 17.57 -18.94
N ALA A 98 -3.32 16.94 -19.06
CA ALA A 98 -4.59 17.56 -18.72
C ALA A 98 -4.70 17.84 -17.21
N TYR A 99 -4.30 16.91 -16.36
CA TYR A 99 -4.30 17.07 -14.90
C TYR A 99 -3.36 18.18 -14.44
N ASP A 100 -2.18 18.28 -15.05
CA ASP A 100 -1.21 19.35 -14.85
C ASP A 100 -1.78 20.70 -15.26
N ALA A 101 -2.44 20.78 -16.42
CA ALA A 101 -3.11 21.99 -16.89
C ALA A 101 -4.28 22.43 -15.97
N LEU A 102 -4.90 21.48 -15.26
CA LEU A 102 -5.94 21.75 -14.26
C LEU A 102 -5.37 22.15 -12.88
N GLY A 103 -4.05 22.15 -12.72
CA GLY A 103 -3.39 22.58 -11.49
C GLY A 103 -3.22 21.48 -10.44
N LYS A 104 -3.24 20.20 -10.83
CA LYS A 104 -2.98 19.04 -9.96
C LYS A 104 -3.87 18.98 -8.71
N PRO A 105 -5.20 19.00 -8.86
CA PRO A 105 -6.11 18.91 -7.73
C PRO A 105 -5.90 17.60 -6.95
N ASP A 106 -5.92 17.67 -5.62
CA ASP A 106 -5.75 16.47 -4.78
C ASP A 106 -6.79 15.40 -5.09
N ILE A 107 -6.34 14.14 -5.13
CA ILE A 107 -7.22 12.99 -5.31
C ILE A 107 -7.85 12.65 -3.96
N THR A 108 -9.06 13.17 -3.72
CA THR A 108 -9.84 12.90 -2.50
C THR A 108 -11.31 12.62 -2.85
N LEU A 109 -12.02 11.90 -1.97
CA LEU A 109 -13.49 11.76 -2.02
C LEU A 109 -14.19 13.01 -1.46
#